data_AF-A0A922A4S7-F1
#
_entry.id   AF-A0A922A4S7-F1
#
_cell.length_a   1.000
_cell.length_b   1.000
_cell.length_c   1.000
_cell.angle_alpha   90.00
_cell.angle_beta   90.00
_cell.angle_gamma   90.00
#
_symmetry.space_group_name_H-M   'P 1'
#
loop_
_entity.id
_entity.type
_entity.pdbx_description
1 polymer ?
#
loop_
_entity_poly.entity_id
_entity_poly.type
_entity_poly.pdbx_seq_one_letter_code
_entity_poly.pdbx_strand_id
1 'polypeptide(L)'
;MQRRRLRPLFLLRKMLTFTICAIGLVALLSFHVHVFPSSTVPNLFPDPYKLPTQHEFKYQRFGTERRWTRELAPPHLSKAPQSSLQLAGANGTLDLYKLWKPPSNRDFVPCVKPSANYTAPVESRGYLLVHTNGGLNQMRAGICDMVAVARIIDATLVIPELDKQSFWQDSSNFSDVFDEDHFMNALANDVKVVKKLPKELATATKAVKHFRSWSGMDYYQEEIASLYEDYQVIRAAKSDSRLANNNLPPNIQKLRCRACYEALRFSPRIEAMGKLLVDRMRDFGHYIALHLRYEKDMLAFSGCTHDLSPAEADELEMIRENTAHWKIKDIDSGEQRSKGYCPLTPKEVGIFLTALGYPSNTPIYIAAGEIYGGDSHMADLRSRYPILMSKALVSLLLVQALVPCI
;
A
#
# COMPACT_ATOMS: atom_id res chain seq x y z
N MET A 1 -7.13 6.54 -77.06
CA MET A 1 -7.61 5.41 -76.22
C MET A 1 -7.01 5.53 -74.81
N GLN A 2 -7.71 6.11 -73.83
CA GLN A 2 -7.39 5.98 -72.39
C GLN A 2 -8.46 6.70 -71.56
N ARG A 3 -9.65 6.09 -71.35
CA ARG A 3 -10.65 6.67 -70.43
C ARG A 3 -11.59 5.67 -69.75
N ARG A 4 -11.31 4.36 -69.81
CA ARG A 4 -12.22 3.33 -69.26
C ARG A 4 -11.74 2.56 -68.02
N ARG A 5 -10.56 2.84 -67.44
CA ARG A 5 -10.05 2.10 -66.26
C ARG A 5 -10.07 2.83 -64.91
N LEU A 6 -10.42 4.12 -64.82
CA LEU A 6 -10.40 4.85 -63.53
C LEU A 6 -11.68 4.74 -62.68
N ARG A 7 -12.84 4.45 -63.29
CA ARG A 7 -14.11 4.35 -62.53
C ARG A 7 -14.15 3.23 -61.49
N PRO A 8 -13.70 1.98 -61.77
CA PRO A 8 -13.78 0.91 -60.77
C PRO A 8 -12.84 1.14 -59.59
N LEU A 9 -11.66 1.73 -59.82
CA LEU A 9 -10.69 2.02 -58.75
C LEU A 9 -11.20 3.10 -57.79
N PHE A 10 -11.88 4.12 -58.32
CA PHE A 10 -12.47 5.20 -57.52
C PHE A 10 -13.66 4.71 -56.67
N LEU A 11 -14.49 3.83 -57.24
CA LEU A 11 -15.59 3.17 -56.53
C LEU A 11 -15.06 2.24 -55.43
N LEU A 12 -14.03 1.45 -55.72
CA LEU A 12 -13.40 0.56 -54.73
C LEU A 12 -12.80 1.35 -53.56
N ARG A 13 -12.13 2.48 -53.86
CA ARG A 13 -11.52 3.33 -52.82
C ARG A 13 -12.58 3.99 -51.94
N LYS A 14 -13.73 4.40 -52.51
CA LYS A 14 -14.88 4.93 -51.75
C LYS A 14 -15.57 3.87 -50.90
N MET A 15 -15.67 2.64 -51.39
CA MET A 15 -16.23 1.53 -50.61
C MET A 15 -15.32 1.20 -49.43
N LEU A 16 -14.01 1.14 -49.64
CA LEU A 16 -13.03 0.85 -48.59
C LEU A 16 -13.03 1.93 -47.48
N THR A 17 -13.12 3.22 -47.84
CA THR A 17 -13.25 4.28 -46.83
C THR A 17 -14.57 4.19 -46.06
N PHE A 18 -15.67 3.85 -46.72
CA PHE A 18 -16.95 3.63 -46.03
C PHE A 18 -16.87 2.45 -45.05
N THR A 19 -16.22 1.35 -45.43
CA THR A 19 -16.04 0.19 -44.54
C THR A 19 -15.18 0.53 -43.33
N ILE A 20 -14.08 1.28 -43.52
CA ILE A 20 -13.20 1.70 -42.42
C ILE A 20 -13.93 2.67 -41.47
N CYS A 21 -14.71 3.62 -42.01
CA CYS A 21 -15.52 4.52 -41.19
C CYS A 21 -16.63 3.77 -40.42
N ALA A 22 -17.27 2.76 -41.03
CA ALA A 22 -18.27 1.94 -40.36
C ALA A 22 -17.67 1.11 -39.22
N ILE A 23 -16.48 0.52 -39.42
CA ILE A 23 -15.76 -0.23 -38.38
C ILE A 23 -15.36 0.72 -37.23
N GLY A 24 -14.88 1.92 -37.53
CA GLY A 24 -14.57 2.94 -36.52
C GLY A 24 -15.80 3.37 -35.71
N LEU A 25 -16.96 3.51 -36.36
CA LEU A 25 -18.21 3.88 -35.70
C LEU A 25 -18.76 2.76 -34.81
N VAL A 26 -18.66 1.50 -35.27
CA VAL A 26 -19.04 0.32 -34.47
C VAL A 26 -18.11 0.17 -33.26
N ALA A 27 -16.80 0.38 -33.42
CA ALA A 27 -15.87 0.35 -32.29
C ALA A 27 -16.16 1.46 -31.26
N LEU A 28 -16.45 2.68 -31.71
CA LEU A 28 -16.86 3.78 -30.82
C LEU A 28 -18.17 3.50 -30.08
N LEU A 29 -19.14 2.85 -30.74
CA LEU A 29 -20.40 2.45 -30.10
C LEU A 29 -20.22 1.24 -29.17
N SER A 30 -19.32 0.30 -29.48
CA SER A 30 -19.00 -0.83 -28.60
C SER A 30 -18.25 -0.41 -27.32
N PHE A 31 -17.47 0.67 -27.37
CA PHE A 31 -16.83 1.24 -26.18
C PHE A 31 -17.78 2.02 -25.25
N HIS A 32 -18.97 2.40 -25.73
CA HIS A 32 -19.99 3.09 -24.92
C HIS A 32 -21.20 2.23 -24.52
N VAL A 33 -21.19 0.93 -24.85
CA VAL A 33 -22.26 -0.01 -24.44
C VAL A 33 -21.66 -1.24 -23.73
N HIS A 34 -20.93 -0.99 -22.64
CA HIS A 34 -20.77 -1.97 -21.56
C HIS A 34 -21.26 -1.36 -20.24
N VAL A 35 -22.56 -1.09 -20.21
CA VAL A 35 -23.34 -1.04 -18.98
C VAL A 35 -23.80 -2.47 -18.71
N PHE A 36 -23.17 -3.14 -17.77
CA PHE A 36 -23.66 -4.43 -17.28
C PHE A 36 -25.00 -4.21 -16.54
N PRO A 37 -26.06 -4.97 -16.85
CA PRO A 37 -27.25 -4.98 -16.03
C PRO A 37 -26.95 -5.71 -14.71
N SER A 38 -27.23 -5.04 -13.59
CA SER A 38 -27.24 -5.63 -12.25
C SER A 38 -28.26 -6.77 -12.20
N SER A 39 -27.80 -8.02 -12.14
CA SER A 39 -28.66 -9.17 -11.89
C SER A 39 -29.02 -9.26 -10.40
N THR A 40 -30.26 -8.94 -10.08
CA THR A 40 -30.89 -9.18 -8.79
C THR A 40 -31.05 -10.68 -8.57
N VAL A 41 -30.42 -11.24 -7.53
CA VAL A 41 -30.69 -12.62 -7.06
C VAL A 41 -31.42 -12.52 -5.71
N PRO A 42 -32.49 -13.30 -5.46
CA PRO A 42 -33.26 -13.20 -4.22
C PRO A 42 -32.50 -13.76 -3.02
N ASN A 43 -32.51 -13.01 -1.92
CA ASN A 43 -31.98 -13.43 -0.62
C ASN A 43 -32.83 -14.58 -0.03
N LEU A 44 -32.31 -15.80 -0.04
CA LEU A 44 -32.82 -16.91 0.77
C LEU A 44 -31.69 -17.52 1.62
N PHE A 45 -31.11 -16.78 2.58
CA PHE A 45 -30.48 -17.35 3.78
C PHE A 45 -30.41 -16.29 4.90
N PRO A 46 -30.58 -16.65 6.19
CA PRO A 46 -30.53 -15.70 7.29
C PRO A 46 -29.10 -15.22 7.55
N ASP A 47 -28.96 -13.91 7.71
CA ASP A 47 -27.72 -13.17 7.92
C ASP A 47 -27.04 -13.54 9.27
N PRO A 48 -25.81 -14.08 9.31
CA PRO A 48 -25.13 -14.45 10.55
C PRO A 48 -24.36 -13.29 11.21
N TYR A 49 -24.45 -12.07 10.69
CA TYR A 49 -23.77 -10.91 11.27
C TYR A 49 -24.63 -10.18 12.32
N LYS A 50 -24.83 -10.83 13.46
CA LYS A 50 -25.08 -10.13 14.73
C LYS A 50 -23.86 -10.28 15.65
N LEU A 51 -23.08 -9.21 15.78
CA LEU A 51 -22.18 -8.98 16.92
C LEU A 51 -22.40 -7.56 17.47
N PRO A 52 -22.17 -7.36 18.77
CA PRO A 52 -22.97 -6.45 19.58
C PRO A 52 -22.66 -4.97 19.36
N THR A 53 -23.72 -4.19 19.60
CA THR A 53 -23.78 -2.73 19.67
C THR A 53 -22.74 -2.14 20.62
N GLN A 54 -22.15 -1.01 20.21
CA GLN A 54 -21.34 -0.15 21.05
C GLN A 54 -22.12 0.30 22.30
N HIS A 55 -21.92 -0.37 23.42
CA HIS A 55 -21.94 0.23 24.74
C HIS A 55 -20.83 -0.41 25.57
N GLU A 56 -20.10 0.43 26.29
CA GLU A 56 -18.94 0.13 27.16
C GLU A 56 -17.55 0.04 26.52
N PHE A 57 -17.01 1.19 26.11
CA PHE A 57 -15.63 1.54 26.46
C PHE A 57 -15.61 2.91 27.14
N LYS A 58 -15.86 2.89 28.45
CA LYS A 58 -15.69 4.04 29.33
C LYS A 58 -14.20 4.19 29.60
N TYR A 59 -13.52 5.09 28.89
CA TYR A 59 -12.13 5.45 29.21
C TYR A 59 -12.10 6.06 30.63
N GLN A 60 -11.54 5.30 31.57
CA GLN A 60 -11.17 5.82 32.88
C GLN A 60 -10.04 6.84 32.70
N ARG A 61 -10.40 8.07 33.05
CA ARG A 61 -9.58 9.27 33.14
C ARG A 61 -8.47 9.06 34.18
N PHE A 62 -7.27 8.66 33.76
CA PHE A 62 -6.05 8.86 34.55
C PHE A 62 -5.44 10.21 34.16
N GLY A 63 -5.64 11.18 35.04
CA GLY A 63 -5.11 12.53 34.88
C GLY A 63 -3.65 12.61 35.27
N THR A 64 -2.74 12.48 34.31
CA THR A 64 -1.34 12.93 34.44
C THR A 64 -0.57 13.10 33.12
N GLU A 65 -1.23 13.27 31.96
CA GLU A 65 -0.53 13.53 30.68
C GLU A 65 -0.91 14.88 30.01
N ARG A 66 -1.12 15.93 30.81
CA ARG A 66 -1.35 17.30 30.30
C ARG A 66 -0.08 18.07 29.90
N ARG A 67 1.04 17.40 29.58
CA ARG A 67 2.33 18.09 29.31
C ARG A 67 2.78 18.15 27.85
N TRP A 68 2.12 17.48 26.91
CA TRP A 68 2.58 17.39 25.51
C TRP A 68 1.75 18.14 24.46
N THR A 69 0.75 18.94 24.85
CA THR A 69 -0.13 19.67 23.90
C THR A 69 0.18 21.16 23.73
N ARG A 70 1.43 21.59 23.97
CA ARG A 70 1.87 22.97 23.66
C ARG A 70 3.01 22.97 22.64
N GLU A 71 2.67 22.74 21.38
CA GLU A 71 3.40 23.38 20.29
C GLU A 71 2.71 24.71 20.00
N LEU A 72 3.41 25.81 20.30
CA LEU A 72 3.00 27.16 19.93
C LEU A 72 3.24 27.30 18.43
N ALA A 73 2.22 27.03 17.61
CA ALA A 73 2.20 27.46 16.22
C ALA A 73 2.13 29.01 16.18
N PRO A 74 3.07 29.72 15.53
CA PRO A 74 2.93 31.16 15.32
C PRO A 74 1.77 31.44 14.37
N PRO A 75 0.93 32.46 14.63
CA PRO A 75 -0.12 32.84 13.70
C PRO A 75 0.48 33.67 12.55
N HIS A 76 -0.06 33.45 11.35
CA HIS A 76 0.14 34.23 10.11
C HIS A 76 1.37 33.90 9.24
N LEU A 77 1.19 33.00 8.27
CA LEU A 77 1.96 32.96 7.03
C LEU A 77 1.02 33.03 5.82
N SER A 78 0.27 34.12 5.75
CA SER A 78 -0.48 34.53 4.55
C SER A 78 0.25 35.68 3.86
N LYS A 79 1.38 35.36 3.21
CA LYS A 79 1.99 36.10 2.10
C LYS A 79 3.24 35.35 1.61
N ALA A 80 3.35 35.16 0.30
CA ALA A 80 4.57 34.66 -0.33
C ALA A 80 5.75 35.61 -0.01
N PRO A 81 6.96 35.12 0.27
CA PRO A 81 8.12 36.00 0.32
C PRO A 81 8.46 36.43 -1.11
N GLN A 82 8.32 37.73 -1.38
CA GLN A 82 8.96 38.36 -2.52
C GLN A 82 10.48 38.33 -2.32
N SER A 83 11.18 37.85 -3.36
CA SER A 83 12.57 38.10 -3.76
C SER A 83 13.66 38.32 -2.69
N SER A 84 14.72 37.52 -2.84
CA SER A 84 16.08 37.68 -2.28
C SER A 84 16.30 37.30 -0.81
N LEU A 85 16.38 35.99 -0.56
CA LEU A 85 17.33 35.49 0.44
C LEU A 85 18.74 35.78 -0.10
N GLN A 86 19.31 36.92 0.31
CA GLN A 86 20.74 37.11 0.22
C GLN A 86 21.43 35.95 0.94
N LEU A 87 22.12 35.12 0.16
CA LEU A 87 22.88 33.99 0.62
C LEU A 87 24.05 34.51 1.47
N ALA A 88 23.84 34.59 2.79
CA ALA A 88 24.93 34.85 3.73
C ALA A 88 25.91 33.66 3.68
N GLY A 89 27.18 33.98 3.43
CA GLY A 89 28.26 33.04 3.08
C GLY A 89 28.56 31.95 4.10
N ALA A 90 29.22 30.89 3.60
CA ALA A 90 29.81 29.72 4.27
C ALA A 90 28.89 28.87 5.19
N ASN A 91 28.05 29.48 6.02
CA ASN A 91 27.12 28.83 6.95
C ASN A 91 25.91 28.17 6.27
N GLY A 92 25.41 28.73 5.15
CA GLY A 92 24.29 28.13 4.42
C GLY A 92 24.62 26.76 3.80
N THR A 93 25.84 26.59 3.29
CA THR A 93 26.36 25.30 2.79
C THR A 93 26.53 24.26 3.89
N LEU A 94 26.94 24.69 5.09
CA LEU A 94 27.12 23.80 6.23
C LEU A 94 25.78 23.27 6.77
N ASP A 95 24.71 24.06 6.64
CA ASP A 95 23.35 23.69 7.08
C ASP A 95 22.67 22.73 6.08
N LEU A 96 22.83 22.96 4.77
CA LEU A 96 22.39 22.03 3.72
C LEU A 96 22.98 20.63 3.89
N TYR A 97 24.26 20.52 4.27
CA TYR A 97 24.89 19.22 4.51
C TYR A 97 24.34 18.50 5.75
N LYS A 98 23.80 19.24 6.73
CA LYS A 98 23.14 18.62 7.90
C LYS A 98 21.80 17.99 7.55
N LEU A 99 21.04 18.54 6.60
CA LEU A 99 19.75 18.00 6.16
C LEU A 99 19.85 16.56 5.64
N TRP A 100 20.96 16.26 4.95
CA TRP A 100 21.19 14.94 4.35
C TRP A 100 21.84 13.94 5.31
N LYS A 101 22.16 14.33 6.54
CA LYS A 101 22.70 13.40 7.55
C LYS A 101 21.58 12.55 8.14
N PRO A 102 21.86 11.28 8.48
CA PRO A 102 20.92 10.46 9.22
C PRO A 102 20.48 11.17 10.51
N PRO A 103 19.18 11.18 10.85
CA PRO A 103 18.73 11.70 12.13
C PRO A 103 19.33 10.86 13.28
N SER A 104 19.39 11.44 14.48
CA SER A 104 19.75 10.68 15.68
C SER A 104 18.85 9.45 15.81
N ASN A 105 19.47 8.29 16.01
CA ASN A 105 18.78 7.00 16.11
C ASN A 105 17.91 6.87 17.38
N ARG A 106 17.89 7.87 18.29
CA ARG A 106 17.06 7.92 19.52
C ARG A 106 17.01 6.58 20.29
N ASP A 107 18.15 5.90 20.40
CA ASP A 107 18.31 4.59 21.05
C ASP A 107 17.44 3.45 20.47
N PHE A 108 16.87 3.62 19.27
CA PHE A 108 16.18 2.55 18.56
C PHE A 108 17.17 1.47 18.12
N VAL A 109 16.85 0.22 18.40
CA VAL A 109 17.65 -0.95 18.00
C VAL A 109 16.84 -1.84 17.07
N PRO A 110 17.49 -2.51 16.09
CA PRO A 110 16.80 -3.47 15.22
C PRO A 110 16.13 -4.60 16.03
N CYS A 111 14.87 -4.90 15.72
CA CYS A 111 14.10 -5.94 16.40
C CYS A 111 14.20 -7.34 15.76
N VAL A 112 15.02 -7.51 14.72
CA VAL A 112 15.08 -8.77 13.96
C VAL A 112 15.83 -9.87 14.70
N LYS A 113 16.85 -9.53 15.51
CA LYS A 113 17.69 -10.54 16.17
C LYS A 113 16.92 -11.27 17.29
N PRO A 114 16.92 -12.62 17.29
CA PRO A 114 16.33 -13.39 18.37
C PRO A 114 17.01 -13.08 19.72
N SER A 115 16.32 -13.34 20.82
CA SER A 115 16.93 -13.24 22.15
C SER A 115 17.87 -14.42 22.39
N ALA A 116 18.79 -14.30 23.37
CA ALA A 116 19.80 -15.34 23.63
C ALA A 116 19.19 -16.73 23.91
N ASN A 117 18.01 -16.79 24.54
CA ASN A 117 17.31 -18.02 24.88
C ASN A 117 16.27 -18.43 23.80
N TYR A 118 16.46 -18.03 22.54
CA TYR A 118 15.54 -18.41 21.46
C TYR A 118 15.79 -19.86 21.06
N THR A 119 14.73 -20.68 21.16
CA THR A 119 14.79 -22.10 20.83
C THR A 119 14.35 -22.35 19.39
N ALA A 120 14.93 -23.38 18.79
CA ALA A 120 14.51 -23.88 17.48
C ALA A 120 13.02 -24.30 17.49
N PRO A 121 12.35 -24.31 16.33
CA PRO A 121 11.00 -24.85 16.22
C PRO A 121 10.96 -26.31 16.68
N VAL A 122 9.88 -26.67 17.38
CA VAL A 122 9.60 -28.04 17.79
C VAL A 122 8.98 -28.84 16.63
N GLU A 123 8.65 -30.11 16.87
CA GLU A 123 7.95 -30.92 15.88
C GLU A 123 6.57 -30.33 15.55
N SER A 124 6.25 -30.32 14.26
CA SER A 124 5.05 -29.67 13.74
C SER A 124 3.79 -30.46 14.08
N ARG A 125 2.78 -29.80 14.66
CA ARG A 125 1.45 -30.38 14.95
C ARG A 125 0.57 -30.56 13.71
N GLY A 126 0.80 -29.76 12.67
CA GLY A 126 0.10 -29.85 11.39
C GLY A 126 0.46 -28.71 10.44
N TYR A 127 -0.37 -28.47 9.43
CA TYR A 127 -0.13 -27.46 8.40
C TYR A 127 -1.06 -26.27 8.54
N LEU A 128 -0.50 -25.07 8.44
CA LEU A 128 -1.24 -23.82 8.35
C LEU A 128 -1.24 -23.30 6.90
N LEU A 129 -2.42 -23.33 6.27
CA LEU A 129 -2.67 -22.65 5.00
C LEU A 129 -3.16 -21.23 5.29
N VAL A 130 -2.60 -20.25 4.58
CA VAL A 130 -2.96 -18.83 4.75
C VAL A 130 -3.41 -18.27 3.42
N HIS A 131 -4.67 -17.83 3.36
CA HIS A 131 -5.14 -16.97 2.29
C HIS A 131 -5.11 -15.53 2.79
N THR A 132 -4.27 -14.71 2.17
CA THR A 132 -4.14 -13.30 2.54
C THR A 132 -5.30 -12.48 1.96
N ASN A 133 -5.44 -11.24 2.41
CA ASN A 133 -6.43 -10.30 1.88
C ASN A 133 -6.04 -8.85 2.16
N GLY A 134 -6.68 -7.92 1.45
CA GLY A 134 -6.34 -6.50 1.53
C GLY A 134 -5.37 -6.04 0.43
N GLY A 135 -4.91 -4.80 0.52
CA GLY A 135 -3.83 -4.30 -0.34
C GLY A 135 -2.47 -4.94 0.02
N LEU A 136 -1.46 -4.81 -0.85
CA LEU A 136 -0.15 -5.46 -0.66
C LEU A 136 0.50 -5.20 0.71
N ASN A 137 0.43 -3.98 1.23
CA ASN A 137 0.98 -3.67 2.55
C ASN A 137 0.18 -4.34 3.70
N GLN A 138 -1.14 -4.51 3.54
CA GLN A 138 -1.97 -5.23 4.51
C GLN A 138 -1.66 -6.72 4.48
N MET A 139 -1.57 -7.31 3.27
CA MET A 139 -1.13 -8.70 3.08
C MET A 139 0.24 -8.94 3.68
N ARG A 140 1.23 -8.05 3.45
CA ARG A 140 2.58 -8.16 4.04
C ARG A 140 2.51 -8.25 5.56
N ALA A 141 1.75 -7.34 6.19
CA ALA A 141 1.59 -7.35 7.64
C ALA A 141 0.84 -8.61 8.14
N GLY A 142 -0.18 -9.08 7.41
CA GLY A 142 -0.90 -10.31 7.72
C GLY A 142 0.00 -11.55 7.62
N ILE A 143 0.88 -11.64 6.61
CA ILE A 143 1.86 -12.72 6.48
C ILE A 143 2.81 -12.73 7.69
N CYS A 144 3.27 -11.56 8.15
CA CYS A 144 4.13 -11.47 9.34
C CYS A 144 3.43 -11.98 10.60
N ASP A 145 2.14 -11.65 10.76
CA ASP A 145 1.33 -12.15 11.86
C ASP A 145 1.16 -13.68 11.75
N MET A 146 0.95 -14.21 10.55
CA MET A 146 0.77 -15.65 10.34
C MET A 146 2.06 -16.46 10.51
N VAL A 147 3.23 -15.89 10.24
CA VAL A 147 4.51 -16.50 10.61
C VAL A 147 4.61 -16.64 12.13
N ALA A 148 4.25 -15.58 12.87
CA ALA A 148 4.23 -15.64 14.33
C ALA A 148 3.17 -16.63 14.85
N VAL A 149 1.96 -16.64 14.29
CA VAL A 149 0.91 -17.60 14.64
C VAL A 149 1.36 -19.03 14.38
N ALA A 150 2.00 -19.32 13.24
CA ALA A 150 2.55 -20.64 12.96
C ALA A 150 3.55 -21.08 14.03
N ARG A 151 4.38 -20.16 14.56
CA ARG A 151 5.26 -20.44 15.70
C ARG A 151 4.50 -20.69 17.00
N ILE A 152 3.42 -19.96 17.26
CA ILE A 152 2.62 -20.06 18.49
C ILE A 152 1.92 -21.42 18.60
N ILE A 153 1.45 -21.95 17.47
CA ILE A 153 0.67 -23.20 17.41
C ILE A 153 1.51 -24.40 16.93
N ASP A 154 2.83 -24.23 16.82
CA ASP A 154 3.79 -25.22 16.34
C ASP A 154 3.38 -25.86 15.00
N ALA A 155 3.02 -25.03 14.03
CA ALA A 155 2.60 -25.46 12.70
C ALA A 155 3.71 -25.32 11.65
N THR A 156 3.68 -26.20 10.65
CA THR A 156 4.37 -25.98 9.38
C THR A 156 3.56 -24.97 8.56
N LEU A 157 4.15 -23.81 8.27
CA LEU A 157 3.54 -22.80 7.43
C LEU A 157 3.68 -23.21 5.96
N VAL A 158 2.56 -23.23 5.23
CA VAL A 158 2.61 -23.29 3.76
C VAL A 158 2.72 -21.87 3.23
N ILE A 159 3.52 -21.66 2.16
CA ILE A 159 3.68 -20.34 1.53
C ILE A 159 2.32 -19.67 1.33
N PRO A 160 2.10 -18.45 1.88
CA PRO A 160 0.81 -17.78 1.82
C PRO A 160 0.33 -17.52 0.40
N GLU A 161 -0.96 -17.71 0.18
CA GLU A 161 -1.62 -17.35 -1.07
C GLU A 161 -1.94 -15.85 -1.05
N LEU A 162 -1.39 -15.11 -2.02
CA LEU A 162 -1.70 -13.70 -2.21
C LEU A 162 -3.13 -13.53 -2.72
N ASP A 163 -3.85 -12.57 -2.15
CA ASP A 163 -5.17 -12.18 -2.66
C ASP A 163 -5.04 -11.59 -4.07
N LYS A 164 -6.02 -11.91 -4.92
CA LYS A 164 -6.07 -11.45 -6.32
C LYS A 164 -7.41 -10.77 -6.66
N GLN A 165 -8.29 -10.62 -5.68
CA GLN A 165 -9.70 -10.31 -5.92
C GLN A 165 -10.25 -9.16 -5.07
N SER A 166 -9.73 -8.92 -3.84
CA SER A 166 -10.35 -7.95 -2.94
C SER A 166 -9.98 -6.50 -3.26
N PHE A 167 -8.70 -6.16 -3.12
CA PHE A 167 -8.17 -4.81 -3.38
C PHE A 167 -6.95 -4.84 -4.28
N TRP A 168 -6.22 -5.95 -4.29
CA TRP A 168 -5.06 -6.19 -5.12
C TRP A 168 -5.51 -6.78 -6.46
N GLN A 169 -5.59 -5.94 -7.49
CA GLN A 169 -6.01 -6.34 -8.86
C GLN A 169 -4.82 -6.86 -9.69
N ASP A 170 -3.97 -7.67 -9.09
CA ASP A 170 -2.81 -8.25 -9.74
C ASP A 170 -2.81 -9.76 -9.52
N SER A 171 -2.44 -10.50 -10.58
CA SER A 171 -2.54 -11.97 -10.62
C SER A 171 -1.29 -12.70 -10.12
N SER A 172 -0.28 -11.94 -9.66
CA SER A 172 0.99 -12.44 -9.15
C SER A 172 0.81 -13.45 -8.02
N ASN A 173 1.65 -14.47 -8.01
CA ASN A 173 1.80 -15.38 -6.90
C ASN A 173 2.83 -14.83 -5.90
N PHE A 174 2.99 -15.52 -4.77
CA PHE A 174 3.97 -15.15 -3.75
C PHE A 174 5.37 -14.97 -4.34
N SER A 175 5.84 -15.91 -5.16
CA SER A 175 7.19 -15.90 -5.76
C SER A 175 7.41 -14.82 -6.84
N ASP A 176 6.33 -14.30 -7.43
CA ASP A 176 6.42 -13.19 -8.39
C ASP A 176 6.75 -11.87 -7.65
N VAL A 177 6.24 -11.72 -6.42
CA VAL A 177 6.39 -10.51 -5.59
C VAL A 177 7.54 -10.62 -4.60
N PHE A 178 7.69 -11.75 -3.93
CA PHE A 178 8.65 -11.98 -2.86
C PHE A 178 9.64 -13.10 -3.23
N ASP A 179 10.85 -13.02 -2.70
CA ASP A 179 11.85 -14.08 -2.84
C ASP A 179 11.46 -15.28 -1.94
N GLU A 180 10.82 -16.28 -2.54
CA GLU A 180 10.28 -17.46 -1.85
C GLU A 180 11.38 -18.28 -1.14
N ASP A 181 12.52 -18.49 -1.81
CA ASP A 181 13.61 -19.29 -1.24
C ASP A 181 14.29 -18.52 -0.09
N HIS A 182 14.49 -17.21 -0.23
CA HIS A 182 14.98 -16.36 0.86
C HIS A 182 14.00 -16.35 2.04
N PHE A 183 12.70 -16.25 1.80
CA PHE A 183 11.68 -16.28 2.86
C PHE A 183 11.73 -17.57 3.69
N MET A 184 11.85 -18.72 3.01
CA MET A 184 12.00 -20.02 3.68
C MET A 184 13.32 -20.11 4.48
N ASN A 185 14.43 -19.69 3.89
CA ASN A 185 15.75 -19.77 4.51
C ASN A 185 15.89 -18.83 5.72
N ALA A 186 15.38 -17.60 5.61
CA ALA A 186 15.42 -16.60 6.67
C ALA A 186 14.62 -17.01 7.93
N LEU A 187 13.61 -17.87 7.75
CA LEU A 187 12.74 -18.35 8.83
C LEU A 187 13.06 -19.79 9.28
N ALA A 188 14.07 -20.46 8.71
CA ALA A 188 14.32 -21.88 8.93
C ALA A 188 14.54 -22.25 10.42
N ASN A 189 15.08 -21.32 11.21
CA ASN A 189 15.31 -21.50 12.65
C ASN A 189 14.14 -21.00 13.52
N ASP A 190 13.10 -20.45 12.92
CA ASP A 190 11.94 -19.90 13.61
C ASP A 190 10.69 -20.75 13.37
N VAL A 191 10.37 -21.08 12.12
CA VAL A 191 9.18 -21.83 11.70
C VAL A 191 9.52 -22.67 10.48
N LYS A 192 9.04 -23.92 10.44
CA LYS A 192 9.15 -24.74 9.23
C LYS A 192 8.21 -24.20 8.15
N VAL A 193 8.76 -23.81 7.01
CA VAL A 193 7.99 -23.33 5.86
C VAL A 193 8.09 -24.32 4.70
N VAL A 194 6.98 -24.58 4.00
CA VAL A 194 6.95 -25.43 2.79
C VAL A 194 6.25 -24.71 1.64
N LYS A 195 6.72 -24.94 0.41
CA LYS A 195 6.17 -24.30 -0.80
C LYS A 195 4.72 -24.68 -1.07
N LYS A 196 4.40 -25.95 -0.87
CA LYS A 196 3.07 -26.52 -1.11
C LYS A 196 2.76 -27.54 -0.03
N LEU A 197 1.46 -27.73 0.20
CA LEU A 197 0.97 -28.80 1.04
C LEU A 197 1.42 -30.16 0.47
N PRO A 198 1.81 -31.15 1.31
CA PRO A 198 2.12 -32.50 0.84
C PRO A 198 0.97 -33.08 0.03
N LYS A 199 1.29 -33.87 -1.00
CA LYS A 199 0.30 -34.39 -1.97
C LYS A 199 -0.74 -35.27 -1.29
N GLU A 200 -0.32 -35.98 -0.25
CA GLU A 200 -1.12 -36.88 0.57
C GLU A 200 -2.22 -36.11 1.32
N LEU A 201 -1.99 -34.81 1.59
CA LEU A 201 -2.92 -33.94 2.30
C LEU A 201 -3.72 -33.01 1.38
N ALA A 202 -3.54 -33.11 0.07
CA ALA A 202 -4.22 -32.22 -0.89
C ALA A 202 -5.75 -32.29 -0.76
N THR A 203 -6.27 -33.51 -0.56
CA THR A 203 -7.70 -33.84 -0.40
C THR A 203 -8.13 -34.03 1.06
N ALA A 204 -7.23 -33.82 2.03
CA ALA A 204 -7.57 -33.93 3.45
C ALA A 204 -8.62 -32.89 3.84
N THR A 205 -9.46 -33.23 4.81
CA THR A 205 -10.41 -32.29 5.40
C THR A 205 -9.67 -31.13 6.07
N LYS A 206 -10.08 -29.90 5.78
CA LYS A 206 -9.44 -28.67 6.26
C LYS A 206 -10.35 -27.98 7.25
N ALA A 207 -9.85 -27.62 8.42
CA ALA A 207 -10.54 -26.70 9.31
C ALA A 207 -10.38 -25.28 8.77
N VAL A 208 -11.43 -24.74 8.14
CA VAL A 208 -11.43 -23.35 7.66
C VAL A 208 -11.87 -22.43 8.78
N LYS A 209 -11.02 -21.47 9.17
CA LYS A 209 -11.29 -20.55 10.27
C LYS A 209 -11.08 -19.09 9.86
N HIS A 210 -12.01 -18.25 10.28
CA HIS A 210 -11.82 -16.81 10.38
C HIS A 210 -11.30 -16.54 11.80
N PHE A 211 -10.02 -16.19 11.93
CA PHE A 211 -9.45 -15.92 13.24
C PHE A 211 -10.07 -14.66 13.86
N ARG A 212 -10.13 -14.62 15.19
CA ARG A 212 -10.57 -13.43 15.92
C ARG A 212 -9.46 -12.37 15.87
N SER A 213 -9.82 -11.16 15.47
CA SER A 213 -8.85 -10.06 15.35
C SER A 213 -8.44 -9.53 16.73
N TRP A 214 -7.19 -9.13 16.87
CA TRP A 214 -6.54 -8.70 18.10
C TRP A 214 -6.46 -9.77 19.20
N SER A 215 -6.53 -11.04 18.83
CA SER A 215 -6.40 -12.15 19.76
C SER A 215 -4.97 -12.35 20.24
N GLY A 216 -4.82 -12.67 21.53
CA GLY A 216 -3.54 -13.00 22.18
C GLY A 216 -3.15 -14.47 22.02
N MET A 217 -2.09 -14.87 22.72
CA MET A 217 -1.52 -16.23 22.68
C MET A 217 -2.55 -17.32 23.00
N ASP A 218 -3.31 -17.15 24.08
CA ASP A 218 -4.23 -18.18 24.62
C ASP A 218 -5.26 -18.62 23.58
N TYR A 219 -5.83 -17.68 22.81
CA TYR A 219 -6.73 -17.99 21.71
C TYR A 219 -6.09 -18.93 20.68
N TYR A 220 -4.86 -18.66 20.28
CA TYR A 220 -4.18 -19.49 19.29
C TYR A 220 -3.74 -20.84 19.87
N GLN A 221 -3.25 -20.86 21.10
CA GLN A 221 -2.74 -22.08 21.74
C GLN A 221 -3.86 -23.03 22.18
N GLU A 222 -4.98 -22.49 22.67
CA GLU A 222 -6.08 -23.28 23.23
C GLU A 222 -7.18 -23.55 22.21
N GLU A 223 -7.59 -22.55 21.41
CA GLU A 223 -8.70 -22.73 20.45
C GLU A 223 -8.22 -23.14 19.05
N ILE A 224 -7.12 -22.57 18.56
CA ILE A 224 -6.67 -22.88 17.19
C ILE A 224 -5.80 -24.13 17.16
N ALA A 225 -4.86 -24.30 18.08
CA ALA A 225 -3.96 -25.44 18.08
C ALA A 225 -4.66 -26.76 18.46
N SER A 226 -5.75 -26.71 19.24
CA SER A 226 -6.56 -27.90 19.55
C SER A 226 -7.24 -28.50 18.32
N LEU A 227 -7.47 -27.71 17.27
CA LEU A 227 -7.99 -28.24 15.99
C LEU A 227 -7.04 -29.26 15.35
N TYR A 228 -5.75 -29.29 15.71
CA TYR A 228 -4.82 -30.32 15.22
C TYR A 228 -5.10 -31.72 15.79
N GLU A 229 -5.99 -31.86 16.77
CA GLU A 229 -6.46 -33.16 17.28
C GLU A 229 -7.37 -33.86 16.26
N ASP A 230 -8.15 -33.08 15.49
CA ASP A 230 -9.11 -33.58 14.51
C ASP A 230 -8.69 -33.35 13.05
N TYR A 231 -7.83 -32.36 12.79
CA TYR A 231 -7.47 -31.91 11.45
C TYR A 231 -5.96 -31.79 11.28
N GLN A 232 -5.40 -32.38 10.23
CA GLN A 232 -3.98 -32.18 9.90
C GLN A 232 -3.70 -30.81 9.23
N VAL A 233 -4.75 -30.13 8.75
CA VAL A 233 -4.64 -28.88 7.99
C VAL A 233 -5.66 -27.87 8.49
N ILE A 234 -5.17 -26.71 8.96
CA ILE A 234 -5.97 -25.54 9.28
C ILE A 234 -5.79 -24.51 8.17
N ARG A 235 -6.88 -23.93 7.68
CA ARG A 235 -6.86 -22.83 6.72
C ARG A 235 -7.36 -21.55 7.37
N ALA A 236 -6.45 -20.59 7.56
CA ALA A 236 -6.82 -19.21 7.83
C ALA A 236 -7.46 -18.63 6.56
N ALA A 237 -8.77 -18.38 6.63
CA ALA A 237 -9.56 -17.92 5.48
C ALA A 237 -9.17 -16.50 5.03
N LYS A 238 -8.64 -15.71 5.97
CA LYS A 238 -8.16 -14.33 5.81
C LYS A 238 -6.96 -14.09 6.73
N SER A 239 -6.07 -13.18 6.34
CA SER A 239 -4.90 -12.79 7.15
C SER A 239 -5.04 -11.42 7.82
N ASP A 240 -6.19 -10.75 7.66
CA ASP A 240 -6.47 -9.44 8.25
C ASP A 240 -6.83 -9.49 9.74
N SER A 241 -7.17 -10.68 10.25
CA SER A 241 -7.31 -10.95 11.69
C SER A 241 -5.97 -10.77 12.38
N ARG A 242 -5.81 -9.64 13.08
CA ARG A 242 -4.54 -9.24 13.68
C ARG A 242 -4.19 -10.10 14.88
N LEU A 243 -2.92 -10.49 14.99
CA LEU A 243 -2.36 -10.93 16.26
C LEU A 243 -2.27 -9.71 17.20
N ALA A 244 -2.57 -9.90 18.49
CA ALA A 244 -2.51 -8.83 19.48
C ALA A 244 -1.14 -8.11 19.46
N ASN A 245 -1.14 -6.78 19.56
CA ASN A 245 0.11 -6.02 19.62
C ASN A 245 0.74 -6.01 21.02
N ASN A 246 -0.06 -6.14 22.07
CA ASN A 246 0.41 -6.07 23.45
C ASN A 246 0.45 -7.47 24.07
N ASN A 247 1.25 -7.63 25.14
CA ASN A 247 1.33 -8.85 25.95
C ASN A 247 1.80 -10.11 25.19
N LEU A 248 2.39 -9.96 24.00
CA LEU A 248 3.10 -11.05 23.34
C LEU A 248 4.51 -11.20 23.92
N PRO A 249 5.02 -12.44 24.04
CA PRO A 249 6.41 -12.66 24.43
C PRO A 249 7.38 -11.92 23.50
N PRO A 250 8.51 -11.38 24.02
CA PRO A 250 9.47 -10.62 23.20
C PRO A 250 9.97 -11.36 21.96
N ASN A 251 10.15 -12.68 22.06
CA ASN A 251 10.59 -13.51 20.93
C ASN A 251 9.54 -13.62 19.81
N ILE A 252 8.25 -13.58 20.12
CA ILE A 252 7.17 -13.56 19.12
C ILE A 252 7.16 -12.21 18.40
N GLN A 253 7.32 -11.10 19.13
CA GLN A 253 7.38 -9.76 18.52
C GLN A 253 8.61 -9.60 17.62
N LYS A 254 9.78 -10.10 18.07
CA LYS A 254 11.00 -10.13 17.27
C LYS A 254 10.84 -11.00 16.02
N LEU A 255 10.12 -12.13 16.11
CA LEU A 255 9.79 -12.95 14.95
C LEU A 255 8.90 -12.21 13.95
N ARG A 256 7.83 -11.52 14.40
CA ARG A 256 7.01 -10.67 13.51
C ARG A 256 7.88 -9.61 12.81
N CYS A 257 8.79 -8.99 13.56
CA CYS A 257 9.74 -8.02 13.02
C CYS A 257 10.68 -8.64 11.98
N ARG A 258 11.28 -9.80 12.26
CA ARG A 258 12.15 -10.52 11.32
C ARG A 258 11.39 -10.93 10.06
N ALA A 259 10.18 -11.45 10.21
CA ALA A 259 9.31 -11.77 9.07
C ALA A 259 9.07 -10.53 8.19
N CYS A 260 8.79 -9.38 8.80
CA CYS A 260 8.46 -8.14 8.09
C CYS A 260 9.64 -7.47 7.40
N TYR A 261 10.79 -7.41 8.08
CA TYR A 261 11.92 -6.58 7.64
C TYR A 261 13.10 -7.38 7.07
N GLU A 262 13.15 -8.70 7.29
CA GLU A 262 14.24 -9.56 6.83
C GLU A 262 13.75 -10.67 5.90
N ALA A 263 12.71 -11.42 6.26
CA ALA A 263 12.25 -12.57 5.48
C ALA A 263 11.41 -12.16 4.25
N LEU A 264 10.50 -11.19 4.37
CA LEU A 264 9.69 -10.68 3.25
C LEU A 264 10.47 -9.71 2.37
N ARG A 265 11.44 -10.26 1.66
CA ARG A 265 12.23 -9.56 0.64
C ARG A 265 11.51 -9.64 -0.71
N PHE A 266 11.55 -8.56 -1.49
CA PHE A 266 11.00 -8.58 -2.85
C PHE A 266 11.75 -9.59 -3.73
N SER A 267 11.08 -10.10 -4.76
CA SER A 267 11.70 -11.01 -5.72
C SER A 267 12.92 -10.34 -6.38
N PRO A 268 13.95 -11.11 -6.78
CA PRO A 268 15.19 -10.54 -7.34
C PRO A 268 14.95 -9.59 -8.52
N ARG A 269 13.92 -9.85 -9.33
CA ARG A 269 13.53 -8.99 -10.45
C ARG A 269 13.00 -7.63 -10.00
N ILE A 270 12.14 -7.59 -8.98
CA ILE A 270 11.60 -6.36 -8.42
C ILE A 270 12.71 -5.57 -7.72
N GLU A 271 13.58 -6.24 -6.97
CA GLU A 271 14.73 -5.58 -6.35
C GLU A 271 15.70 -4.97 -7.37
N ALA A 272 16.01 -5.71 -8.44
CA ALA A 272 16.89 -5.21 -9.50
C ALA A 272 16.29 -3.96 -10.16
N MET A 273 14.98 -3.96 -10.44
CA MET A 273 14.28 -2.78 -10.95
C MET A 273 14.30 -1.63 -9.93
N GLY A 274 14.05 -1.90 -8.65
CA GLY A 274 14.12 -0.90 -7.59
C GLY A 274 15.50 -0.24 -7.47
N LYS A 275 16.57 -1.05 -7.48
CA LYS A 275 17.96 -0.55 -7.48
C LYS A 275 18.25 0.32 -8.69
N LEU A 276 17.83 -0.10 -9.88
CA LEU A 276 17.98 0.67 -11.10
C LEU A 276 17.28 2.05 -11.02
N LEU A 277 16.06 2.11 -10.47
CA LEU A 277 15.35 3.38 -10.27
C LEU A 277 16.07 4.27 -9.25
N VAL A 278 16.58 3.69 -8.16
CA VAL A 278 17.35 4.41 -7.14
C VAL A 278 18.64 4.98 -7.73
N ASP A 279 19.38 4.19 -8.50
CA ASP A 279 20.64 4.62 -9.11
C ASP A 279 20.41 5.77 -10.09
N ARG A 280 19.37 5.70 -10.92
CA ARG A 280 18.98 6.82 -11.80
C ARG A 280 18.57 8.07 -11.03
N MET A 281 17.85 7.91 -9.92
CA MET A 281 17.50 9.06 -9.08
C MET A 281 18.74 9.70 -8.46
N ARG A 282 19.76 8.90 -8.12
CA ARG A 282 21.04 9.40 -7.59
C ARG A 282 21.85 10.18 -8.63
N ASP A 283 21.64 9.96 -9.93
CA ASP A 283 22.26 10.77 -10.99
C ASP A 283 21.79 12.25 -10.94
N PHE A 284 20.61 12.52 -10.35
CA PHE A 284 20.12 13.88 -10.08
C PHE A 284 20.67 14.47 -8.77
N GLY A 285 21.45 13.72 -7.99
CA GLY A 285 21.97 14.09 -6.68
C GLY A 285 21.18 13.50 -5.51
N HIS A 286 21.37 14.06 -4.31
CA HIS A 286 20.54 13.70 -3.15
C HIS A 286 19.08 14.07 -3.42
N TYR A 287 18.16 13.13 -3.20
CA TYR A 287 16.75 13.29 -3.52
C TYR A 287 15.85 12.89 -2.35
N ILE A 288 14.61 13.34 -2.38
CA ILE A 288 13.57 12.95 -1.43
C ILE A 288 12.67 11.91 -2.08
N ALA A 289 12.49 10.75 -1.43
CA ALA A 289 11.44 9.80 -1.80
C ALA A 289 10.16 10.14 -1.03
N LEU A 290 9.12 10.59 -1.72
CA LEU A 290 7.87 11.05 -1.15
C LEU A 290 6.75 10.04 -1.46
N HIS A 291 6.22 9.39 -0.43
CA HIS A 291 4.96 8.65 -0.54
C HIS A 291 3.79 9.63 -0.39
N LEU A 292 3.17 10.01 -1.51
CA LEU A 292 2.09 11.00 -1.54
C LEU A 292 0.74 10.30 -1.67
N ARG A 293 0.12 9.98 -0.54
CA ARG A 293 -1.17 9.29 -0.48
C ARG A 293 -2.36 10.25 -0.65
N TYR A 294 -2.37 10.98 -1.77
CA TYR A 294 -3.40 11.97 -2.13
C TYR A 294 -4.28 11.45 -3.28
N GLU A 295 -4.61 10.15 -3.25
CA GLU A 295 -5.49 9.52 -4.24
C GLU A 295 -6.97 9.67 -3.87
N LYS A 296 -7.83 9.58 -4.89
CA LYS A 296 -9.28 9.79 -4.78
C LYS A 296 -9.97 8.87 -3.77
N ASP A 297 -9.57 7.60 -3.73
CA ASP A 297 -10.10 6.62 -2.76
C ASP A 297 -9.74 6.99 -1.32
N MET A 298 -8.51 7.46 -1.10
CA MET A 298 -8.03 7.88 0.23
C MET A 298 -8.77 9.12 0.72
N LEU A 299 -8.96 10.13 -0.14
CA LEU A 299 -9.67 11.35 0.24
C LEU A 299 -11.15 11.09 0.52
N ALA A 300 -11.82 10.29 -0.32
CA ALA A 300 -13.20 9.88 -0.09
C ALA A 300 -13.34 9.09 1.22
N PHE A 301 -12.47 8.10 1.45
CA PHE A 301 -12.49 7.26 2.66
C PHE A 301 -12.25 8.06 3.94
N SER A 302 -11.27 8.97 3.92
CA SER A 302 -10.93 9.79 5.09
C SER A 302 -11.87 10.97 5.32
N GLY A 303 -12.71 11.31 4.34
CA GLY A 303 -13.58 12.48 4.38
C GLY A 303 -12.82 13.80 4.43
N CYS A 304 -11.57 13.82 4.01
CA CYS A 304 -10.72 15.01 4.08
C CYS A 304 -10.89 15.89 2.85
N THR A 305 -11.46 17.08 3.05
CA THR A 305 -11.82 18.02 1.97
C THR A 305 -11.10 19.37 2.06
N HIS A 306 -10.02 19.45 2.85
CA HIS A 306 -9.23 20.67 2.99
C HIS A 306 -8.61 21.10 1.65
N ASP A 307 -8.70 22.40 1.34
CA ASP A 307 -8.29 23.02 0.07
C ASP A 307 -8.99 22.46 -1.19
N LEU A 308 -10.09 21.70 -1.03
CA LEU A 308 -10.95 21.27 -2.14
C LEU A 308 -12.10 22.25 -2.40
N SER A 309 -12.54 22.32 -3.65
CA SER A 309 -13.76 23.03 -4.02
C SER A 309 -15.01 22.31 -3.50
N PRO A 310 -16.17 22.99 -3.37
CA PRO A 310 -17.42 22.34 -3.00
C PRO A 310 -17.78 21.17 -3.91
N ALA A 311 -17.56 21.31 -5.23
CA ALA A 311 -17.84 20.24 -6.19
C ALA A 311 -16.96 19.00 -6.00
N GLU A 312 -15.69 19.18 -5.67
CA GLU A 312 -14.77 18.08 -5.36
C GLU A 312 -15.14 17.40 -4.02
N ALA A 313 -15.51 18.20 -3.01
CA ALA A 313 -15.99 17.68 -1.73
C ALA A 313 -17.25 16.81 -1.91
N ASP A 314 -18.24 17.30 -2.67
CA ASP A 314 -19.47 16.58 -2.99
C ASP A 314 -19.19 15.29 -3.77
N GLU A 315 -18.24 15.31 -4.72
CA GLU A 315 -17.81 14.13 -5.46
C GLU A 315 -17.25 13.04 -4.53
N LEU A 316 -16.34 13.42 -3.63
CA LEU A 316 -15.72 12.50 -2.68
C LEU A 316 -16.72 11.94 -1.68
N GLU A 317 -17.69 12.75 -1.25
CA GLU A 317 -18.82 12.32 -0.42
C GLU A 317 -19.68 11.29 -1.16
N MET A 318 -20.08 11.55 -2.41
CA MET A 318 -20.84 10.59 -3.21
C MET A 318 -20.12 9.25 -3.35
N ILE A 319 -18.81 9.26 -3.54
CA ILE A 319 -18.02 8.02 -3.61
C ILE A 319 -18.07 7.29 -2.27
N ARG A 320 -17.89 8.02 -1.17
CA ARG A 320 -17.96 7.46 0.17
C ARG A 320 -19.31 6.83 0.43
N GLU A 321 -20.41 7.50 0.12
CA GLU A 321 -21.78 6.99 0.27
C GLU A 321 -22.00 5.73 -0.55
N ASN A 322 -21.63 5.74 -1.82
CA ASN A 322 -21.84 4.63 -2.75
C ASN A 322 -20.94 3.42 -2.50
N THR A 323 -19.90 3.53 -1.66
CA THR A 323 -18.98 2.43 -1.37
C THR A 323 -19.51 1.53 -0.25
N ALA A 324 -20.27 0.49 -0.59
CA ALA A 324 -21.03 -0.34 0.36
C ALA A 324 -20.23 -0.93 1.54
N HIS A 325 -18.94 -1.24 1.36
CA HIS A 325 -18.11 -1.88 2.39
C HIS A 325 -17.47 -0.89 3.38
N TRP A 326 -17.59 0.42 3.16
CA TRP A 326 -17.16 1.44 4.13
C TRP A 326 -18.26 1.68 5.16
N LYS A 327 -17.95 1.43 6.44
CA LYS A 327 -18.94 1.50 7.53
C LYS A 327 -19.24 2.91 8.00
N ILE A 328 -18.25 3.79 7.94
CA ILE A 328 -18.37 5.18 8.38
C ILE A 328 -18.59 6.03 7.14
N LYS A 329 -19.67 6.80 7.15
CA LYS A 329 -20.21 7.55 6.02
C LYS A 329 -20.29 9.03 6.34
N ASP A 330 -20.83 9.36 7.51
CA ASP A 330 -20.79 10.71 8.04
C ASP A 330 -19.42 10.98 8.70
N ILE A 331 -18.68 11.96 8.18
CA ILE A 331 -17.32 12.29 8.63
C ILE A 331 -17.15 13.81 8.65
N ASP A 332 -16.79 14.35 9.82
CA ASP A 332 -16.36 15.74 9.96
C ASP A 332 -14.90 15.90 9.48
N SER A 333 -14.71 16.51 8.30
CA SER A 333 -13.38 16.76 7.73
C SER A 333 -12.48 17.60 8.64
N GLY A 334 -13.04 18.58 9.36
CA GLY A 334 -12.29 19.48 10.23
C GLY A 334 -11.75 18.74 11.46
N GLU A 335 -12.56 17.87 12.04
CA GLU A 335 -12.15 17.00 13.14
C GLU A 335 -11.05 16.02 12.69
N GLN A 336 -11.21 15.35 11.55
CA GLN A 336 -10.18 14.43 11.01
C GLN A 336 -8.85 15.15 10.79
N ARG A 337 -8.90 16.37 10.23
CA ARG A 337 -7.70 17.20 10.01
C ARG A 337 -7.03 17.56 11.33
N SER A 338 -7.80 18.01 12.32
CA SER A 338 -7.28 18.41 13.63
C SER A 338 -6.58 17.26 14.39
N LYS A 339 -7.02 16.02 14.14
CA LYS A 339 -6.43 14.79 14.71
C LYS A 339 -5.22 14.27 13.93
N GLY A 340 -4.88 14.89 12.79
CA GLY A 340 -3.78 14.44 11.93
C GLY A 340 -4.11 13.20 11.09
N TYR A 341 -5.39 12.90 10.88
CA TYR A 341 -5.83 11.73 10.09
C TYR A 341 -5.99 12.03 8.60
N CYS A 342 -5.89 13.30 8.20
CA CYS A 342 -5.90 13.69 6.79
C CYS A 342 -4.50 13.65 6.16
N PRO A 343 -4.38 13.17 4.90
CA PRO A 343 -3.14 13.33 4.14
C PRO A 343 -2.84 14.81 3.93
N LEU A 344 -1.55 15.15 3.82
CA LEU A 344 -1.14 16.48 3.40
C LEU A 344 -1.46 16.68 1.92
N THR A 345 -1.95 17.88 1.55
CA THR A 345 -2.11 18.24 0.15
C THR A 345 -0.73 18.41 -0.52
N PRO A 346 -0.60 18.28 -1.85
CA PRO A 346 0.69 18.49 -2.51
C PRO A 346 1.28 19.88 -2.22
N LYS A 347 0.43 20.91 -2.13
CA LYS A 347 0.79 22.27 -1.70
C LYS A 347 1.38 22.30 -0.29
N GLU A 348 0.72 21.68 0.67
CA GLU A 348 1.20 21.60 2.05
C GLU A 348 2.53 20.85 2.13
N VAL A 349 2.69 19.76 1.37
CA VAL A 349 3.98 19.05 1.28
C VAL A 349 5.08 19.96 0.76
N GLY A 350 4.82 20.74 -0.29
CA GLY A 350 5.79 21.70 -0.83
C GLY A 350 6.19 22.77 0.19
N ILE A 351 5.21 23.29 0.95
CA ILE A 351 5.47 24.24 2.05
C ILE A 351 6.30 23.57 3.15
N PHE A 352 5.92 22.37 3.58
CA PHE A 352 6.59 21.61 4.62
C PHE A 352 8.06 21.35 4.28
N LEU A 353 8.34 20.86 3.08
CA LEU A 353 9.71 20.61 2.62
C LEU A 353 10.54 21.90 2.56
N THR A 354 9.93 23.01 2.10
CA THR A 354 10.59 24.32 2.07
C THR A 354 10.93 24.79 3.50
N ALA A 355 10.00 24.61 4.44
CA ALA A 355 10.19 24.99 5.84
C ALA A 355 11.27 24.14 6.55
N LEU A 356 11.46 22.89 6.12
CA LEU A 356 12.57 22.05 6.57
C LEU A 356 13.94 22.51 6.02
N GLY A 357 13.98 23.45 5.07
CA GLY A 357 15.21 23.99 4.50
C GLY A 357 15.70 23.31 3.23
N TYR A 358 14.92 22.40 2.64
CA TYR A 358 15.30 21.81 1.35
C TYR A 358 15.26 22.87 0.24
N PRO A 359 16.31 22.99 -0.59
CA PRO A 359 16.35 23.96 -1.68
C PRO A 359 15.40 23.55 -2.81
N SER A 360 14.91 24.51 -3.57
CA SER A 360 13.95 24.27 -4.66
C SER A 360 14.46 23.31 -5.73
N ASN A 361 15.77 23.24 -5.96
CA ASN A 361 16.39 22.30 -6.90
C ASN A 361 16.50 20.86 -6.36
N THR A 362 15.97 20.55 -5.17
CA THR A 362 15.96 19.19 -4.63
C THR A 362 15.10 18.27 -5.52
N PRO A 363 15.67 17.19 -6.08
CA PRO A 363 14.90 16.18 -6.78
C PRO A 363 13.95 15.45 -5.83
N ILE A 364 12.71 15.23 -6.26
CA ILE A 364 11.71 14.48 -5.50
C ILE A 364 11.20 13.31 -6.34
N TYR A 365 11.37 12.10 -5.83
CA TYR A 365 10.71 10.90 -6.37
C TYR A 365 9.33 10.74 -5.72
N ILE A 366 8.27 10.85 -6.52
CA ILE A 366 6.88 10.67 -6.10
C ILE A 366 6.49 9.19 -6.22
N ALA A 367 6.29 8.54 -5.08
CA ALA A 367 5.68 7.22 -4.96
C ALA A 367 4.20 7.39 -4.64
N ALA A 368 3.33 7.37 -5.65
CA ALA A 368 1.89 7.53 -5.48
C ALA A 368 1.11 6.78 -6.57
N GLY A 369 -0.17 6.55 -6.31
CA GLY A 369 -1.14 6.28 -7.37
C GLY A 369 -1.50 7.56 -8.15
N GLU A 370 -2.70 7.56 -8.74
CA GLU A 370 -3.23 8.76 -9.40
C GLU A 370 -3.57 9.83 -8.35
N ILE A 371 -2.87 10.96 -8.42
CA ILE A 371 -3.11 12.10 -7.53
C ILE A 371 -4.44 12.75 -7.90
N TYR A 372 -5.31 12.94 -6.91
CA TYR A 372 -6.59 13.61 -7.12
C TYR A 372 -6.39 15.02 -7.68
N GLY A 373 -7.19 15.39 -8.69
CA GLY A 373 -7.06 16.62 -9.51
C GLY A 373 -5.80 16.71 -10.39
N GLY A 374 -4.89 15.74 -10.34
CA GLY A 374 -3.75 15.66 -11.25
C GLY A 374 -2.86 16.91 -11.22
N ASP A 375 -2.63 17.50 -12.39
CA ASP A 375 -1.70 18.64 -12.54
C ASP A 375 -2.15 19.90 -11.81
N SER A 376 -3.45 20.12 -11.58
CA SER A 376 -3.93 21.32 -10.87
C SER A 376 -3.49 21.29 -9.41
N HIS A 377 -3.74 20.19 -8.70
CA HIS A 377 -3.33 20.03 -7.29
C HIS A 377 -1.82 19.84 -7.13
N MET A 378 -1.13 19.32 -8.16
CA MET A 378 0.33 19.20 -8.16
C MET A 378 1.06 20.51 -8.49
N ALA A 379 0.38 21.54 -8.99
CA ALA A 379 1.00 22.77 -9.49
C ALA A 379 1.83 23.49 -8.42
N ASP A 380 1.30 23.61 -7.19
CA ASP A 380 2.02 24.26 -6.09
C ASP A 380 3.28 23.49 -5.69
N LEU A 381 3.22 22.16 -5.62
CA LEU A 381 4.41 21.34 -5.33
C LEU A 381 5.45 21.49 -6.44
N ARG A 382 5.03 21.42 -7.71
CA ARG A 382 5.90 21.52 -8.88
C ARG A 382 6.55 22.91 -9.01
N SER A 383 5.83 23.98 -8.66
CA SER A 383 6.40 25.34 -8.68
C SER A 383 7.51 25.52 -7.64
N ARG A 384 7.42 24.84 -6.49
CA ARG A 384 8.44 24.86 -5.44
C ARG A 384 9.60 23.92 -5.73
N TYR A 385 9.31 22.76 -6.30
CA TYR A 385 10.26 21.70 -6.63
C TYR A 385 10.03 21.25 -8.08
N PRO A 386 10.74 21.81 -9.07
CA PRO A 386 10.49 21.51 -10.48
C PRO A 386 10.96 20.11 -10.90
N ILE A 387 11.86 19.48 -10.15
CA ILE A 387 12.42 18.15 -10.46
C ILE A 387 11.58 17.07 -9.77
N LEU A 388 10.34 16.90 -10.24
CA LEU A 388 9.45 15.83 -9.78
C LEU A 388 9.56 14.62 -10.70
N MET A 389 9.97 13.49 -10.13
CA MET A 389 10.20 12.24 -10.83
C MET A 389 9.18 11.20 -10.38
N SER A 390 8.59 10.46 -11.32
CA SER A 390 7.73 9.31 -11.02
C SER A 390 8.39 8.03 -11.52
N LYS A 391 7.87 6.87 -11.09
CA LYS A 391 8.31 5.56 -11.62
C LYS A 391 8.38 5.57 -13.16
N ALA A 392 7.35 6.10 -13.82
CA ALA A 392 7.28 6.15 -15.28
C ALA A 392 8.38 7.04 -15.88
N LEU A 393 8.57 8.25 -15.36
CA LEU A 393 9.58 9.19 -15.85
C LEU A 393 11.00 8.63 -15.70
N VAL A 394 11.33 8.13 -14.51
CA VAL A 394 12.66 7.55 -14.23
C VAL A 394 12.92 6.32 -15.10
N SER A 395 11.88 5.52 -15.39
CA SER A 395 12.00 4.35 -16.27
C SER A 395 12.30 4.73 -17.72
N LEU A 396 11.74 5.84 -18.21
CA LEU A 396 11.83 6.30 -19.60
C LEU A 396 13.13 7.04 -19.94
N LEU A 397 13.93 7.45 -18.95
CA LEU A 397 15.22 8.13 -19.18
C LEU A 397 16.22 7.29 -20.01
N LEU A 398 15.96 6.00 -20.25
CA LEU A 398 16.70 5.17 -21.21
C LEU A 398 16.46 5.53 -22.68
N VAL A 399 15.33 6.14 -23.04
CA VAL A 399 14.93 6.30 -24.45
C VAL A 399 15.67 7.46 -25.12
N GLN A 400 16.13 8.46 -24.37
CA GLN A 400 16.82 9.62 -24.94
C GLN A 400 18.35 9.45 -25.08
N ALA A 401 18.95 8.42 -24.46
CA ALA A 401 20.38 8.15 -24.59
C ALA A 401 20.75 7.18 -25.74
N LEU A 402 19.75 6.69 -26.49
CA LEU A 402 19.93 5.73 -27.60
C LEU A 402 19.40 6.22 -28.96
N VAL A 403 19.05 7.50 -29.08
CA VAL A 403 18.89 8.12 -30.40
C VAL A 403 20.21 8.81 -30.73
N PRO A 404 21.16 8.15 -31.44
CA PRO A 404 22.24 8.91 -32.06
C PRO A 404 21.58 9.91 -33.00
N CYS A 405 21.90 11.19 -32.84
CA CYS A 405 21.64 12.18 -33.86
C CYS A 405 22.27 11.66 -35.16
N ILE A 406 21.43 11.25 -36.12
CA ILE A 406 21.80 11.01 -37.51
C ILE A 406 21.49 12.28 -38.29
#